data_AF-A0A5T3M8G0-F1
#
_entry.id   AF-A0A5T3M8G0-F1
#
_cell.length_a   1.000
_cell.length_b   1.000
_cell.length_c   1.000
_cell.angle_alpha   90.00
_cell.angle_beta   90.00
_cell.angle_gamma   90.00
#
_symmetry.space_group_name_H-M   'P 1'
#
loop_
_entity.id
_entity.type
_entity.pdbx_description
1 polymer ?
#
loop_
_entity_poly.entity_id
_entity_poly.type
_entity_poly.pdbx_seq_one_letter_code
_entity_poly.pdbx_strand_id
1 'polypeptide(L)'
;MKNELMQRLRLKYPPPDGYCRWGRIQDVSATLLNAWLPGVFMGELCCIKPGEELAEVVGINGSKALLSPFTSTIGLHCGQQVMALRRRHQVPVGEALLGRVIDGFGRPLDGRELPDVCWKDYDAMPPPAMVRQPISQPLMTGIRAIDSVATCGEGQRVGIFSAPGVGKSTLLAMLCNAPDADSNVLVLIGERGREVREFIDFTLSEETRKRCVIVVATSDRPALERVRALFVATTIAEFFRDNGKRVVLLADSLTRYARAAREIALAAGETAVSGEYPPGVFSALPRLLERTGMGEKGSITAFYTVLVEGDDMNEPLADEVRSLLDGHIVLSRRLAERGHYPAIDVLATLSRVFPVVTSHEHRQLAAILRRCLALYQEVELLIRIGEYQRGVDTDTDKAIDTYPDICTFLRQSKDEVCGPELLIEKLHQILTE
;
A
#
# COMPACT_ATOMS: atom_id res chain seq x y z
N MET A 1 4.69 -63.87 -6.67
CA MET A 1 4.26 -62.70 -7.48
C MET A 1 3.64 -61.54 -6.68
N LYS A 2 2.60 -61.74 -5.83
CA LYS A 2 1.96 -60.62 -5.08
C LYS A 2 2.88 -59.96 -4.03
N ASN A 3 3.83 -60.70 -3.45
CA ASN A 3 4.76 -60.20 -2.43
C ASN A 3 6.01 -59.50 -3.00
N GLU A 4 6.46 -59.82 -4.21
CA GLU A 4 7.62 -59.15 -4.85
C GLU A 4 7.26 -57.77 -5.41
N LEU A 5 6.04 -57.59 -5.93
CA LEU A 5 5.57 -56.28 -6.40
C LEU A 5 5.42 -55.29 -5.22
N MET A 6 4.98 -55.77 -4.05
CA MET A 6 4.88 -55.00 -2.81
C MET A 6 6.25 -54.65 -2.20
N GLN A 7 7.29 -55.44 -2.48
CA GLN A 7 8.67 -55.10 -2.09
C GLN A 7 9.31 -54.08 -3.02
N ARG A 8 8.95 -54.03 -4.30
CA ARG A 8 9.44 -53.01 -5.26
C ARG A 8 8.72 -51.66 -5.17
N LEU A 9 7.54 -51.62 -4.54
CA LEU A 9 6.78 -50.38 -4.27
C LEU A 9 7.07 -49.76 -2.89
N ARG A 10 7.94 -50.37 -2.07
CA ARG A 10 8.43 -49.74 -0.84
C ARG A 10 9.60 -48.81 -1.17
N LEU A 11 9.35 -47.51 -1.06
CA LEU A 11 10.40 -46.49 -1.03
C LEU A 11 11.54 -46.95 -0.12
N LYS A 12 12.76 -47.02 -0.68
CA LYS A 12 13.97 -47.52 -0.01
C LYS A 12 14.40 -46.66 1.19
N TYR A 13 13.75 -45.51 1.39
CA TYR A 13 13.85 -44.66 2.57
C TYR A 13 12.44 -44.14 2.92
N PRO A 14 11.95 -44.26 4.16
CA PRO A 14 10.81 -43.44 4.59
C PRO A 14 11.25 -41.96 4.66
N PRO A 15 10.39 -40.97 4.38
CA PRO A 15 10.73 -39.59 4.70
C PRO A 15 10.98 -39.48 6.22
N PRO A 16 12.13 -38.95 6.69
CA PRO A 16 12.49 -39.04 8.11
C PRO A 16 11.73 -38.11 9.09
N ASP A 17 10.84 -37.19 8.64
CA ASP A 17 10.47 -36.01 9.45
C ASP A 17 8.97 -35.86 9.80
N GLY A 18 8.15 -36.93 9.72
CA GLY A 18 6.72 -36.85 10.09
C GLY A 18 5.83 -36.06 9.12
N TYR A 19 6.35 -35.69 7.94
CA TYR A 19 5.61 -34.99 6.88
C TYR A 19 4.62 -35.92 6.15
N CYS A 20 3.35 -35.53 6.10
CA CYS A 20 2.32 -36.17 5.28
C CYS A 20 1.90 -35.27 4.12
N ARG A 21 2.16 -35.73 2.89
CA ARG A 21 1.73 -35.03 1.67
C ARG A 21 0.22 -34.98 1.50
N TRP A 22 -0.47 -35.99 2.00
CA TRP A 22 -1.92 -36.14 1.86
C TRP A 22 -2.59 -36.11 3.22
N GLY A 23 -3.69 -35.37 3.28
CA GLY A 23 -4.51 -35.18 4.46
C GLY A 23 -5.98 -35.11 4.10
N ARG A 24 -6.81 -34.78 5.09
CA ARG A 24 -8.24 -34.58 4.90
C ARG A 24 -8.75 -33.37 5.67
N ILE A 25 -9.70 -32.67 5.08
CA ILE A 25 -10.46 -31.63 5.77
C ILE A 25 -11.21 -32.28 6.92
N GLN A 26 -11.00 -31.77 8.14
CA GLN A 26 -11.71 -32.15 9.34
C GLN A 26 -12.89 -31.24 9.60
N ASP A 27 -12.69 -29.93 9.45
CA ASP A 27 -13.70 -28.90 9.71
C ASP A 27 -13.66 -27.81 8.63
N VAL A 28 -14.83 -27.28 8.28
CA VAL A 28 -15.00 -26.16 7.34
C VAL A 28 -15.67 -25.02 8.09
N SER A 29 -15.01 -23.86 8.14
CA SER A 29 -15.59 -22.61 8.65
C SER A 29 -15.86 -21.63 7.50
N ALA A 30 -16.35 -20.43 7.83
CA ALA A 30 -16.61 -19.41 6.83
C ALA A 30 -15.35 -19.00 6.05
N THR A 31 -14.20 -18.92 6.73
CA THR A 31 -12.95 -18.35 6.18
C THR A 31 -11.78 -19.33 6.15
N LEU A 32 -11.72 -20.28 7.08
CA LEU A 32 -10.63 -21.24 7.23
C LEU A 32 -11.12 -22.69 7.21
N LEU A 33 -10.21 -23.59 6.86
CA LEU A 33 -10.40 -25.03 6.88
C LEU A 33 -9.43 -25.62 7.91
N ASN A 34 -9.88 -26.58 8.70
CA ASN A 34 -8.99 -27.38 9.53
C ASN A 34 -8.74 -28.70 8.81
N ALA A 35 -7.47 -29.05 8.58
CA ALA A 35 -7.09 -30.29 7.93
C ALA A 35 -6.09 -31.07 8.78
N TRP A 36 -6.25 -32.39 8.85
CA TRP A 36 -5.18 -33.25 9.35
C TRP A 36 -4.11 -33.36 8.27
N LEU A 37 -2.93 -32.77 8.51
CA LEU A 37 -1.87 -32.64 7.52
C LEU A 37 -0.52 -32.42 8.24
N PRO A 38 0.04 -33.42 8.93
CA PRO A 38 1.22 -33.24 9.76
C PRO A 38 2.49 -32.94 8.96
N GLY A 39 3.38 -32.16 9.56
CA GLY A 39 4.71 -31.83 9.06
C GLY A 39 4.77 -30.75 7.97
N VAL A 40 3.64 -30.17 7.57
CA VAL A 40 3.61 -28.99 6.69
C VAL A 40 4.22 -27.76 7.36
N PHE A 41 4.60 -26.76 6.56
CA PHE A 41 5.16 -25.51 7.06
C PHE A 41 4.23 -24.29 6.83
N MET A 42 4.46 -23.22 7.59
CA MET A 42 3.69 -21.97 7.46
C MET A 42 3.86 -21.37 6.06
N GLY A 43 2.74 -21.05 5.40
CA GLY A 43 2.73 -20.55 4.03
C GLY A 43 2.88 -21.63 2.95
N GLU A 44 2.86 -22.91 3.32
CA GLU A 44 2.85 -24.01 2.34
C GLU A 44 1.55 -24.01 1.53
N LEU A 45 1.69 -24.07 0.20
CA LEU A 45 0.57 -24.18 -0.70
C LEU A 45 0.02 -25.60 -0.69
N CYS A 46 -1.29 -25.71 -0.60
CA CYS A 46 -2.05 -26.95 -0.62
C CYS A 46 -3.06 -26.93 -1.76
N CYS A 47 -3.47 -28.11 -2.20
CA CYS A 47 -4.47 -28.32 -3.23
C CYS A 47 -5.58 -29.21 -2.68
N ILE A 48 -6.82 -28.74 -2.77
CA ILE A 48 -8.02 -29.44 -2.35
C ILE A 48 -8.55 -30.25 -3.53
N LYS A 49 -8.78 -31.55 -3.33
CA LYS A 49 -9.27 -32.47 -4.37
C LYS A 49 -10.75 -32.81 -4.13
N PRO A 50 -11.54 -33.02 -5.20
CA PRO A 50 -11.15 -33.06 -6.62
C PRO A 50 -11.17 -31.70 -7.35
N GLY A 51 -11.59 -30.61 -6.70
CA GLY A 51 -11.79 -29.30 -7.35
C GLY A 51 -10.52 -28.57 -7.79
N GLU A 52 -9.34 -29.08 -7.41
CA GLU A 52 -8.04 -28.45 -7.63
C GLU A 52 -7.93 -27.05 -7.00
N GLU A 53 -8.79 -26.71 -6.02
CA GLU A 53 -8.75 -25.41 -5.37
C GLU A 53 -7.46 -25.27 -4.55
N LEU A 54 -6.82 -24.10 -4.65
CA LEU A 54 -5.61 -23.82 -3.87
C LEU A 54 -5.98 -23.29 -2.49
N ALA A 55 -5.17 -23.63 -1.50
CA ALA A 55 -5.24 -23.09 -0.15
C ALA A 55 -3.83 -22.90 0.42
N GLU A 56 -3.66 -21.99 1.36
CA GLU A 56 -2.38 -21.76 2.02
C GLU A 56 -2.47 -22.11 3.51
N VAL A 57 -1.42 -22.74 4.04
CA VAL A 57 -1.29 -22.97 5.48
C VAL A 57 -1.06 -21.65 6.21
N VAL A 58 -2.06 -21.19 6.96
CA VAL A 58 -2.03 -19.95 7.76
C VAL A 58 -1.86 -20.20 9.25
N GLY A 59 -1.87 -21.45 9.69
CA GLY A 59 -1.61 -21.83 11.08
C GLY A 59 -1.35 -23.33 11.22
N ILE A 60 -0.60 -23.72 12.24
CA ILE A 60 -0.26 -25.11 12.53
C ILE A 60 -0.50 -25.39 14.01
N ASN A 61 -1.24 -26.46 14.30
CA ASN A 61 -1.48 -26.94 15.66
C ASN A 61 -1.23 -28.45 15.73
N GLY A 62 -0.01 -28.82 16.14
CA GLY A 62 0.43 -30.21 16.17
C GLY A 62 0.37 -30.86 14.79
N SER A 63 -0.49 -31.87 14.64
CA SER A 63 -0.69 -32.58 13.36
C SER A 63 -1.75 -31.95 12.45
N LYS A 64 -2.35 -30.83 12.86
CA LYS A 64 -3.40 -30.13 12.12
C LYS A 64 -2.88 -28.85 11.50
N ALA A 65 -3.35 -28.55 10.30
CA ALA A 65 -3.09 -27.32 9.58
C ALA A 65 -4.38 -26.52 9.42
N LEU A 66 -4.30 -25.23 9.72
CA LEU A 66 -5.33 -24.25 9.36
C LEU A 66 -5.02 -23.75 7.96
N LEU A 67 -5.93 -23.99 7.03
CA LEU A 67 -5.79 -23.62 5.62
C LEU A 67 -6.74 -22.48 5.31
N SER A 68 -6.25 -21.48 4.58
CA SER A 68 -7.11 -20.45 3.99
C SER A 68 -7.21 -20.68 2.48
N PRO A 69 -8.39 -21.01 1.94
CA PRO A 69 -8.56 -21.26 0.51
C PRO A 69 -8.47 -19.96 -0.30
N PHE A 70 -8.03 -20.09 -1.55
CA PHE A 70 -7.93 -18.98 -2.51
C PHE A 70 -9.30 -18.62 -3.10
N THR A 71 -10.31 -19.45 -2.84
CA THR A 71 -11.68 -19.31 -3.32
C THR A 71 -12.65 -19.42 -2.15
N SER A 72 -13.95 -19.22 -2.43
CA SER A 72 -15.00 -19.41 -1.43
C SER A 72 -14.97 -20.83 -0.83
N THR A 73 -15.35 -20.95 0.43
CA THR A 73 -15.54 -22.23 1.14
C THR A 73 -16.84 -22.94 0.75
N ILE A 74 -17.73 -22.28 -0.01
CA ILE A 74 -18.99 -22.87 -0.48
C ILE A 74 -18.69 -24.10 -1.35
N GLY A 75 -19.28 -25.23 -0.98
CA GLY A 75 -19.08 -26.52 -1.66
C GLY A 75 -17.97 -27.39 -1.06
N LEU A 76 -17.13 -26.84 -0.18
CA LEU A 76 -16.16 -27.62 0.57
C LEU A 76 -16.84 -28.40 1.71
N HIS A 77 -16.36 -29.60 2.00
CA HIS A 77 -16.93 -30.47 3.02
C HIS A 77 -15.87 -31.33 3.73
N CYS A 78 -16.19 -31.76 4.95
CA CYS A 78 -15.33 -32.62 5.74
C CYS A 78 -15.08 -33.95 5.02
N GLY A 79 -13.84 -34.45 5.10
CA GLY A 79 -13.39 -35.67 4.45
C GLY A 79 -12.77 -35.46 3.07
N GLN A 80 -12.92 -34.28 2.44
CA GLN A 80 -12.22 -33.96 1.19
C GLN A 80 -10.71 -34.09 1.37
N GLN A 81 -10.04 -34.56 0.31
CA GLN A 81 -8.59 -34.74 0.33
C GLN A 81 -7.88 -33.41 0.15
N VAL A 82 -6.81 -33.22 0.92
CA VAL A 82 -5.88 -32.11 0.78
C VAL A 82 -4.51 -32.65 0.45
N MET A 83 -3.86 -32.08 -0.56
CA MET A 83 -2.50 -32.39 -0.97
C MET A 83 -1.59 -31.19 -0.74
N ALA A 84 -0.58 -31.34 0.12
CA ALA A 84 0.47 -30.37 0.31
C ALA A 84 1.44 -30.37 -0.90
N LEU A 85 1.83 -29.17 -1.36
CA LEU A 85 2.61 -28.99 -2.59
C LEU A 85 4.11 -28.78 -2.35
N ARG A 86 4.58 -28.71 -1.09
CA ARG A 86 5.99 -28.47 -0.71
C ARG A 86 6.61 -27.21 -1.31
N ARG A 87 5.78 -26.20 -1.56
CA ARG A 87 6.25 -24.90 -2.03
C ARG A 87 5.35 -23.81 -1.49
N ARG A 88 5.89 -22.59 -1.42
CA ARG A 88 5.11 -21.39 -1.16
C ARG A 88 4.41 -20.95 -2.44
N HIS A 89 3.40 -20.09 -2.29
CA HIS A 89 2.80 -19.42 -3.43
C HIS A 89 3.85 -18.54 -4.15
N GLN A 90 3.78 -18.53 -5.48
CA GLN A 90 4.66 -17.73 -6.32
C GLN A 90 3.82 -16.84 -7.21
N VAL A 91 4.35 -15.67 -7.51
CA VAL A 91 3.68 -14.65 -8.32
C VAL A 91 4.50 -14.30 -9.55
N PRO A 92 3.83 -13.98 -10.66
CA PRO A 92 4.51 -13.52 -11.85
C PRO A 92 5.15 -12.15 -11.61
N VAL A 93 6.36 -11.97 -12.13
CA VAL A 93 7.08 -10.70 -12.16
C VAL A 93 7.73 -10.52 -13.52
N GLY A 94 7.77 -9.28 -14.02
CA GLY A 94 8.35 -8.98 -15.32
C GLY A 94 7.86 -7.65 -15.89
N GLU A 95 8.62 -7.07 -16.81
CA GLU A 95 8.21 -5.85 -17.52
C GLU A 95 6.93 -6.06 -18.35
N ALA A 96 6.67 -7.30 -18.79
CA ALA A 96 5.45 -7.66 -19.51
C ALA A 96 4.15 -7.50 -18.68
N LEU A 97 4.26 -7.25 -17.38
CA LEU A 97 3.12 -6.92 -16.52
C LEU A 97 2.72 -5.44 -16.58
N LEU A 98 3.54 -4.56 -17.17
CA LEU A 98 3.17 -3.15 -17.34
C LEU A 98 1.90 -3.03 -18.19
N GLY A 99 0.92 -2.25 -17.71
CA GLY A 99 -0.39 -2.11 -18.33
C GLY A 99 -1.37 -3.25 -18.02
N ARG A 100 -0.98 -4.26 -17.23
CA ARG A 100 -1.83 -5.40 -16.87
C ARG A 100 -2.56 -5.15 -15.55
N VAL A 101 -3.72 -5.81 -15.43
CA VAL A 101 -4.48 -5.89 -14.17
C VAL A 101 -4.50 -7.35 -13.70
N ILE A 102 -4.03 -7.60 -12.48
CA ILE A 102 -3.94 -8.93 -11.87
C ILE A 102 -4.62 -8.96 -10.49
N ASP A 103 -4.98 -10.15 -10.03
CA ASP A 103 -5.60 -10.37 -8.71
C ASP A 103 -4.56 -10.47 -7.58
N GLY A 104 -5.04 -10.61 -6.34
CA GLY A 104 -4.20 -10.76 -5.15
C GLY A 104 -3.36 -12.04 -5.09
N PHE A 105 -3.51 -12.95 -6.06
CA PHE A 105 -2.70 -14.15 -6.23
C PHE A 105 -1.84 -14.12 -7.51
N GLY A 106 -1.89 -13.04 -8.29
CA GLY A 106 -1.11 -12.87 -9.52
C GLY A 106 -1.79 -13.41 -10.79
N ARG A 107 -3.09 -13.71 -10.76
CA ARG A 107 -3.84 -14.17 -11.93
C ARG A 107 -4.39 -12.97 -12.73
N PRO A 108 -4.41 -13.00 -14.08
CA PRO A 108 -4.96 -11.91 -14.87
C PRO A 108 -6.45 -11.63 -14.58
N LEU A 109 -6.80 -10.35 -14.40
CA LEU A 109 -8.18 -9.86 -14.26
C LEU A 109 -8.67 -9.07 -15.49
N ASP A 110 -7.79 -8.81 -16.44
CA ASP A 110 -8.08 -8.03 -17.65
C ASP A 110 -8.59 -8.86 -18.83
N GLY A 111 -8.87 -10.15 -18.62
CA GLY A 111 -9.36 -11.07 -19.66
C GLY A 111 -8.30 -11.47 -20.68
N ARG A 112 -7.02 -11.13 -20.46
CA ARG A 112 -5.89 -11.51 -21.32
C ARG A 112 -5.09 -12.62 -20.64
N GLU A 113 -4.43 -13.46 -21.42
CA GLU A 113 -3.54 -14.49 -20.88
C GLU A 113 -2.35 -13.87 -20.13
N LEU A 114 -1.76 -14.63 -19.20
CA LEU A 114 -0.55 -14.20 -18.51
C LEU A 114 0.61 -14.19 -19.52
N PRO A 115 1.43 -13.12 -19.58
CA PRO A 115 2.56 -13.10 -20.49
C PRO A 115 3.65 -14.05 -20.01
N ASP A 116 4.66 -14.29 -20.86
CA ASP A 116 5.87 -14.98 -20.41
C ASP A 116 6.62 -14.13 -19.38
N VAL A 117 6.80 -14.69 -18.17
CA VAL A 117 7.20 -13.96 -16.97
C VAL A 117 8.04 -14.86 -16.05
N CYS A 118 8.86 -14.21 -15.23
CA CYS A 118 9.57 -14.87 -14.16
C CYS A 118 8.63 -15.10 -12.96
N TRP A 119 8.94 -16.07 -12.12
CA TRP A 119 8.18 -16.36 -10.90
C TRP A 119 9.04 -16.10 -9.67
N LYS A 120 8.48 -15.37 -8.70
CA LYS A 120 9.11 -15.11 -7.40
C LYS A 120 8.16 -15.49 -6.26
N ASP A 121 8.71 -15.87 -5.12
CA ASP A 121 7.93 -16.01 -3.89
C ASP A 121 7.32 -14.65 -3.50
N TYR A 122 6.04 -14.63 -3.14
CA TYR A 122 5.32 -13.38 -2.83
C TYR A 122 5.74 -12.72 -1.51
N ASP A 123 6.37 -13.49 -0.61
CA ASP A 123 6.77 -13.05 0.73
C ASP A 123 8.29 -13.20 0.92
N ALA A 124 9.04 -12.31 0.28
CA ALA A 124 10.48 -12.18 0.48
C ALA A 124 10.81 -11.49 1.82
N MET A 125 12.04 -11.68 2.29
CA MET A 125 12.55 -10.90 3.41
C MET A 125 12.93 -9.48 2.94
N PRO A 126 12.74 -8.46 3.80
CA PRO A 126 13.26 -7.12 3.53
C PRO A 126 14.76 -7.11 3.17
N PRO A 127 15.22 -6.19 2.32
CA PRO A 127 16.65 -5.99 2.09
C PRO A 127 17.39 -5.68 3.40
N PRO A 128 18.57 -6.26 3.65
CA PRO A 128 19.38 -5.94 4.83
C PRO A 128 19.67 -4.44 4.94
N ALA A 129 19.58 -3.88 6.15
CA ALA A 129 19.69 -2.44 6.35
C ALA A 129 21.01 -1.83 5.81
N MET A 130 22.14 -2.51 6.02
CA MET A 130 23.47 -2.03 5.64
C MET A 130 23.76 -2.08 4.13
N VAL A 131 22.84 -2.66 3.35
CA VAL A 131 22.95 -2.77 1.89
C VAL A 131 22.19 -1.64 1.18
N ARG A 132 21.32 -0.93 1.91
CA ARG A 132 20.50 0.14 1.35
C ARG A 132 21.33 1.39 1.10
N GLN A 133 21.10 2.01 -0.05
CA GLN A 133 21.57 3.37 -0.29
C GLN A 133 20.81 4.35 0.61
N PRO A 134 21.45 5.46 1.06
CA PRO A 134 20.74 6.50 1.78
C PRO A 134 19.82 7.30 0.84
N ILE A 135 18.70 7.78 1.38
CA ILE A 135 17.83 8.73 0.69
C ILE A 135 18.57 10.06 0.57
N SER A 136 18.90 10.46 -0.66
CA SER A 136 19.65 11.69 -0.94
C SER A 136 19.11 12.50 -2.12
N GLN A 137 18.27 11.88 -2.96
CA GLN A 137 17.66 12.53 -4.11
C GLN A 137 16.17 12.79 -3.84
N PRO A 138 15.62 13.91 -4.32
CA PRO A 138 14.18 14.14 -4.29
C PRO A 138 13.46 13.21 -5.26
N LEU A 139 12.24 12.83 -4.91
CA LEU A 139 11.24 12.32 -5.85
C LEU A 139 10.19 13.42 -6.04
N MET A 140 10.21 14.08 -7.20
CA MET A 140 9.21 15.08 -7.54
C MET A 140 7.90 14.36 -7.88
N THR A 141 6.84 14.71 -7.14
CA THR A 141 5.50 14.16 -7.39
C THR A 141 4.77 14.91 -8.50
N GLY A 142 5.22 16.14 -8.80
CA GLY A 142 4.55 17.05 -9.71
C GLY A 142 3.42 17.83 -9.04
N ILE A 143 3.16 17.60 -7.75
CA ILE A 143 2.05 18.17 -6.98
C ILE A 143 2.60 19.28 -6.09
N ARG A 144 2.24 20.53 -6.40
CA ARG A 144 2.77 21.73 -5.70
C ARG A 144 2.59 21.66 -4.19
N ALA A 145 1.43 21.23 -3.72
CA ALA A 145 1.15 21.15 -2.29
C ALA A 145 2.04 20.12 -1.54
N ILE A 146 2.54 19.08 -2.23
CA ILE A 146 3.48 18.11 -1.66
C ILE A 146 4.90 18.62 -1.84
N ASP A 147 5.28 18.90 -3.08
CA ASP A 147 6.67 19.19 -3.44
C ASP A 147 7.16 20.52 -2.84
N SER A 148 6.27 21.45 -2.47
CA SER A 148 6.65 22.71 -1.81
C SER A 148 7.08 22.54 -0.36
N VAL A 149 6.38 21.73 0.45
CA VAL A 149 6.53 21.70 1.91
C VAL A 149 6.88 20.34 2.51
N ALA A 150 6.78 19.29 1.70
CA ALA A 150 6.95 17.91 2.09
C ALA A 150 7.46 17.07 0.91
N THR A 151 8.38 17.65 0.11
CA THR A 151 9.06 16.95 -0.98
C THR A 151 9.49 15.56 -0.54
N CYS A 152 9.11 14.58 -1.34
CA CYS A 152 9.41 13.20 -1.06
C CYS A 152 10.87 12.90 -1.45
N GLY A 153 11.49 11.92 -0.79
CA GLY A 153 12.76 11.37 -1.21
C GLY A 153 12.58 10.12 -2.05
N GLU A 154 13.54 9.85 -2.93
CA GLU A 154 13.63 8.55 -3.61
C GLU A 154 13.78 7.42 -2.58
N GLY A 155 12.92 6.40 -2.65
CA GLY A 155 12.90 5.32 -1.67
C GLY A 155 12.24 5.66 -0.33
N GLN A 156 11.52 6.78 -0.23
CA GLN A 156 10.79 7.14 0.99
C GLN A 156 9.48 6.34 1.13
N ARG A 157 9.06 6.09 2.36
CA ARG A 157 7.73 5.52 2.67
C ARG A 157 6.85 6.59 3.30
N VAL A 158 5.72 6.88 2.67
CA VAL A 158 4.83 8.00 3.01
C VAL A 158 3.42 7.50 3.24
N GLY A 159 2.79 7.91 4.34
CA GLY A 159 1.37 7.61 4.60
C GLY A 159 0.46 8.65 3.95
N ILE A 160 -0.69 8.26 3.44
CA ILE A 160 -1.74 9.19 2.99
C ILE A 160 -2.96 8.98 3.88
N PHE A 161 -3.18 9.89 4.81
CA PHE A 161 -4.26 9.83 5.78
C PHE A 161 -5.44 10.61 5.25
N SER A 162 -6.55 9.91 5.05
CA SER A 162 -7.70 10.46 4.34
C SER A 162 -9.01 9.93 4.91
N ALA A 163 -9.94 10.84 5.16
CA ALA A 163 -11.34 10.48 5.30
C ALA A 163 -11.94 10.03 3.95
N PRO A 164 -13.07 9.32 3.92
CA PRO A 164 -13.80 9.06 2.69
C PRO A 164 -14.27 10.37 2.01
N GLY A 165 -14.22 10.41 0.67
CA GLY A 165 -14.81 11.49 -0.13
C GLY A 165 -13.97 12.78 -0.28
N VAL A 166 -12.77 12.86 0.28
CA VAL A 166 -11.94 14.09 0.25
C VAL A 166 -10.97 14.17 -0.95
N GLY A 167 -11.12 13.29 -1.95
CA GLY A 167 -10.29 13.30 -3.16
C GLY A 167 -9.07 12.36 -3.16
N LYS A 168 -9.03 11.35 -2.27
CA LYS A 168 -7.97 10.31 -2.21
C LYS A 168 -7.65 9.70 -3.58
N SER A 169 -8.67 9.22 -4.30
CA SER A 169 -8.48 8.55 -5.59
C SER A 169 -7.85 9.50 -6.61
N THR A 170 -8.33 10.74 -6.70
CA THR A 170 -7.72 11.76 -7.58
C THR A 170 -6.25 12.00 -7.23
N LEU A 171 -5.91 12.10 -5.95
CA LEU A 171 -4.52 12.25 -5.52
C LEU A 171 -3.66 11.04 -5.92
N LEU A 172 -4.15 9.81 -5.74
CA LEU A 172 -3.43 8.60 -6.17
C LEU A 172 -3.17 8.58 -7.68
N ALA A 173 -4.12 9.05 -8.49
CA ALA A 173 -3.93 9.17 -9.94
C ALA A 173 -2.87 10.22 -10.30
N MET A 174 -2.84 11.36 -9.58
CA MET A 174 -1.78 12.37 -9.75
C MET A 174 -0.41 11.80 -9.37
N LEU A 175 -0.31 11.02 -8.30
CA LEU A 175 0.93 10.37 -7.88
C LEU A 175 1.39 9.29 -8.88
N CYS A 176 0.49 8.56 -9.52
CA CYS A 176 0.84 7.67 -10.63
C CYS A 176 1.46 8.44 -11.82
N ASN A 177 1.22 9.74 -11.94
CA ASN A 177 1.79 10.60 -12.98
C ASN A 177 3.09 11.28 -12.56
N ALA A 178 3.68 10.91 -11.42
CA ALA A 178 4.95 11.47 -10.96
C ALA A 178 6.02 11.38 -12.06
N PRO A 179 6.67 12.50 -12.43
CA PRO A 179 7.60 12.55 -13.55
C PRO A 179 8.86 11.72 -13.35
N ASP A 180 9.29 11.52 -12.10
CA ASP A 180 10.51 10.81 -11.75
C ASP A 180 10.36 9.28 -11.67
N ALA A 181 9.15 8.74 -11.84
CA ALA A 181 8.89 7.31 -11.74
C ALA A 181 9.08 6.60 -13.09
N ASP A 182 9.97 5.60 -13.13
CA ASP A 182 10.18 4.78 -14.33
C ASP A 182 9.02 3.77 -14.51
N SER A 183 8.43 3.32 -13.41
CA SER A 183 7.31 2.38 -13.38
C SER A 183 6.49 2.55 -12.11
N ASN A 184 5.21 2.20 -12.20
CA ASN A 184 4.30 2.29 -11.07
C ASN A 184 3.72 0.91 -10.75
N VAL A 185 3.53 0.64 -9.46
CA VAL A 185 2.74 -0.49 -8.99
C VAL A 185 1.62 0.06 -8.14
N LEU A 186 0.38 -0.23 -8.52
CA LEU A 186 -0.81 0.21 -7.81
C LEU A 186 -1.53 -1.01 -7.26
N VAL A 187 -1.87 -0.99 -5.97
CA VAL A 187 -2.68 -2.04 -5.36
C VAL A 187 -3.95 -1.49 -4.73
N LEU A 188 -5.08 -2.07 -5.11
CA LEU A 188 -6.42 -1.71 -4.67
C LEU A 188 -7.04 -2.88 -3.89
N ILE A 189 -7.25 -2.67 -2.58
CA ILE A 189 -7.60 -3.70 -1.60
C ILE A 189 -8.93 -3.33 -0.94
N GLY A 190 -9.91 -4.22 -1.02
CA GLY A 190 -11.17 -4.10 -0.31
C GLY A 190 -12.10 -2.98 -0.80
N GLU A 191 -11.79 -2.37 -1.95
CA GLU A 191 -12.66 -1.42 -2.62
C GLU A 191 -13.77 -2.15 -3.41
N ARG A 192 -14.85 -1.44 -3.73
CA ARG A 192 -15.96 -2.02 -4.52
C ARG A 192 -15.53 -2.15 -5.98
N GLY A 193 -15.96 -3.23 -6.64
CA GLY A 193 -15.58 -3.50 -8.03
C GLY A 193 -15.91 -2.36 -9.02
N ARG A 194 -17.04 -1.67 -8.82
CA ARG A 194 -17.41 -0.49 -9.62
C ARG A 194 -16.42 0.67 -9.47
N GLU A 195 -15.97 0.92 -8.23
CA GLU A 195 -15.07 2.03 -7.88
C GLU A 195 -13.66 1.75 -8.41
N VAL A 196 -13.23 0.49 -8.34
CA VAL A 196 -11.99 0.04 -8.98
C VAL A 196 -12.04 0.25 -10.50
N ARG A 197 -13.13 -0.16 -11.15
CA ARG A 197 -13.27 -0.02 -12.61
C ARG A 197 -13.28 1.46 -13.02
N GLU A 198 -14.04 2.28 -12.31
CA GLU A 198 -14.10 3.72 -12.53
C GLU A 198 -12.73 4.39 -12.38
N PHE A 199 -11.98 3.99 -11.34
CA PHE A 199 -10.63 4.49 -11.11
C PHE A 199 -9.69 4.17 -12.29
N ILE A 200 -9.66 2.90 -12.72
CA ILE A 200 -8.77 2.42 -13.77
C ILE A 200 -9.12 2.98 -15.15
N ASP A 201 -10.40 3.14 -15.47
CA ASP A 201 -10.84 3.53 -16.81
C ASP A 201 -11.04 5.05 -16.98
N PHE A 202 -11.38 5.78 -15.92
CA PHE A 202 -11.72 7.22 -16.03
C PHE A 202 -10.84 8.15 -15.18
N THR A 203 -10.19 7.63 -14.14
CA THR A 203 -9.33 8.48 -13.28
C THR A 203 -7.86 8.40 -13.72
N LEU A 204 -7.36 7.20 -14.01
CA LEU A 204 -6.03 7.02 -14.61
C LEU A 204 -6.06 7.34 -16.10
N SER A 205 -5.08 8.09 -16.58
CA SER A 205 -4.90 8.29 -18.03
C SER A 205 -4.40 7.00 -18.69
N GLU A 206 -4.61 6.86 -19.99
CA GLU A 206 -4.13 5.69 -20.75
C GLU A 206 -2.60 5.57 -20.70
N GLU A 207 -1.89 6.69 -20.76
CA GLU A 207 -0.43 6.75 -20.66
C GLU A 207 0.07 6.29 -19.28
N THR A 208 -0.60 6.74 -18.22
CA THR A 208 -0.36 6.30 -16.85
C THR A 208 -0.61 4.80 -16.72
N ARG A 209 -1.73 4.31 -17.26
CA ARG A 209 -2.11 2.91 -17.16
C ARG A 209 -1.06 2.01 -17.80
N LYS A 210 -0.48 2.39 -18.95
CA LYS A 210 0.57 1.61 -19.65
C LYS A 210 1.85 1.45 -18.83
N ARG A 211 2.16 2.38 -17.92
CA ARG A 211 3.32 2.29 -17.00
C ARG A 211 3.00 1.69 -15.63
N CYS A 212 1.74 1.29 -15.40
CA CYS A 212 1.30 0.73 -14.13
C CYS A 212 1.10 -0.79 -14.21
N VAL A 213 1.59 -1.51 -13.21
CA VAL A 213 1.05 -2.84 -12.87
C VAL A 213 -0.04 -2.64 -11.82
N ILE A 214 -1.26 -3.08 -12.09
CA ILE A 214 -2.40 -2.88 -11.18
C ILE A 214 -2.79 -4.21 -10.54
N VAL A 215 -2.68 -4.29 -9.22
CA VAL A 215 -3.10 -5.44 -8.41
C VAL A 215 -4.44 -5.12 -7.74
N VAL A 216 -5.43 -5.98 -7.89
CA VAL A 216 -6.78 -5.74 -7.37
C VAL A 216 -7.26 -6.92 -6.54
N ALA A 217 -7.73 -6.65 -5.33
CA ALA A 217 -8.50 -7.60 -4.53
C ALA A 217 -9.71 -6.88 -3.94
N THR A 218 -10.87 -6.99 -4.60
CA THR A 218 -12.11 -6.29 -4.22
C THR A 218 -12.70 -6.79 -2.90
N SER A 219 -13.65 -6.05 -2.32
CA SER A 219 -14.27 -6.37 -1.01
C SER A 219 -14.94 -7.74 -0.94
N ASP A 220 -15.43 -8.25 -2.06
CA ASP A 220 -16.08 -9.56 -2.20
C ASP A 220 -15.10 -10.74 -2.29
N ARG A 221 -13.80 -10.47 -2.48
CA ARG A 221 -12.76 -11.50 -2.53
C ARG A 221 -12.43 -12.06 -1.15
N PRO A 222 -11.92 -13.30 -1.04
CA PRO A 222 -11.50 -13.88 0.24
C PRO A 222 -10.50 -13.00 1.00
N ALA A 223 -10.55 -13.05 2.34
CA ALA A 223 -9.65 -12.25 3.18
C ALA A 223 -8.17 -12.49 2.86
N LEU A 224 -7.80 -13.75 2.56
CA LEU A 224 -6.44 -14.11 2.16
C LEU A 224 -6.01 -13.35 0.90
N GLU A 225 -6.84 -13.29 -0.13
CA GLU A 225 -6.52 -12.59 -1.38
C GLU A 225 -6.24 -11.10 -1.12
N ARG A 226 -7.07 -10.47 -0.27
CA ARG A 226 -6.91 -9.05 0.11
C ARG A 226 -5.61 -8.81 0.89
N VAL A 227 -5.22 -9.72 1.78
CA VAL A 227 -3.93 -9.65 2.48
C VAL A 227 -2.77 -9.84 1.50
N ARG A 228 -2.86 -10.85 0.63
CA ARG A 228 -1.80 -11.21 -0.32
C ARG A 228 -1.58 -10.14 -1.38
N ALA A 229 -2.62 -9.43 -1.82
CA ALA A 229 -2.53 -8.38 -2.82
C ALA A 229 -1.41 -7.36 -2.53
N LEU A 230 -1.26 -6.93 -1.28
CA LEU A 230 -0.20 -6.00 -0.91
C LEU A 230 1.20 -6.62 -1.06
N PHE A 231 1.38 -7.87 -0.60
CA PHE A 231 2.64 -8.59 -0.75
C PHE A 231 2.98 -8.86 -2.23
N VAL A 232 1.99 -9.21 -3.05
CA VAL A 232 2.15 -9.41 -4.49
C VAL A 232 2.62 -8.11 -5.15
N ALA A 233 1.93 -7.00 -4.87
CA ALA A 233 2.32 -5.69 -5.37
C ALA A 233 3.73 -5.28 -4.94
N THR A 234 4.08 -5.49 -3.67
CA THR A 234 5.45 -5.24 -3.18
C THR A 234 6.48 -6.11 -3.90
N THR A 235 6.19 -7.39 -4.14
CA THR A 235 7.11 -8.30 -4.87
C THR A 235 7.34 -7.86 -6.32
N ILE A 236 6.30 -7.36 -6.97
CA ILE A 236 6.41 -6.80 -8.33
C ILE A 236 7.26 -5.52 -8.30
N ALA A 237 7.05 -4.65 -7.31
CA ALA A 237 7.87 -3.44 -7.15
C ALA A 237 9.34 -3.77 -6.88
N GLU A 238 9.62 -4.80 -6.05
CA GLU A 238 10.97 -5.31 -5.81
C GLU A 238 11.64 -5.79 -7.10
N PHE A 239 10.91 -6.48 -8.00
CA PHE A 239 11.46 -6.87 -9.28
C PHE A 239 11.97 -5.66 -10.10
N PHE A 240 11.19 -4.59 -10.20
CA PHE A 240 11.61 -3.39 -10.93
C PHE A 240 12.79 -2.69 -10.23
N ARG A 241 12.74 -2.55 -8.89
CA ARG A 241 13.82 -2.00 -8.08
C ARG A 241 15.15 -2.75 -8.28
N ASP A 242 15.10 -4.07 -8.22
CA ASP A 242 16.30 -4.93 -8.34
C ASP A 242 16.91 -4.84 -9.76
N ASN A 243 16.10 -4.44 -10.76
CA ASN A 243 16.53 -4.12 -12.13
C ASN A 243 16.95 -2.65 -12.32
N GLY A 244 17.11 -1.89 -11.24
CA GLY A 244 17.62 -0.51 -11.27
C GLY A 244 16.59 0.55 -11.64
N LYS A 245 15.29 0.25 -11.52
CA LYS A 245 14.22 1.22 -11.78
C LYS A 245 13.86 2.00 -10.52
N ARG A 246 13.39 3.23 -10.73
CA ARG A 246 12.69 4.06 -9.74
C ARG A 246 11.21 3.73 -9.78
N VAL A 247 10.72 3.07 -8.74
CA VAL A 247 9.36 2.54 -8.68
C VAL A 247 8.53 3.35 -7.71
N VAL A 248 7.33 3.75 -8.12
CA VAL A 248 6.32 4.27 -7.18
C VAL A 248 5.31 3.17 -6.87
N LEU A 249 5.24 2.76 -5.60
CA LEU A 249 4.23 1.82 -5.09
C LEU A 249 3.10 2.60 -4.42
N LEU A 250 1.88 2.47 -4.91
CA LEU A 250 0.69 3.09 -4.35
C LEU A 250 -0.22 2.00 -3.79
N ALA A 251 -0.45 2.03 -2.48
CA ALA A 251 -1.24 1.02 -1.79
C ALA A 251 -2.51 1.61 -1.19
N ASP A 252 -3.66 1.19 -1.71
CA ASP A 252 -4.98 1.63 -1.28
C ASP A 252 -5.82 0.43 -0.81
N SER A 253 -5.92 0.11 0.47
CA SER A 253 -5.33 0.81 1.63
C SER A 253 -4.76 -0.14 2.66
N LEU A 254 -3.87 0.37 3.51
CA LEU A 254 -3.40 -0.37 4.69
C LEU A 254 -4.53 -0.66 5.66
N THR A 255 -5.54 0.21 5.75
CA THR A 255 -6.74 -0.06 6.57
C THR A 255 -7.49 -1.29 6.09
N ARG A 256 -7.65 -1.46 4.77
CA ARG A 256 -8.33 -2.63 4.20
C ARG A 256 -7.48 -3.90 4.32
N TYR A 257 -6.17 -3.79 4.17
CA TYR A 257 -5.22 -4.86 4.47
C TYR A 257 -5.34 -5.31 5.93
N ALA A 258 -5.25 -4.39 6.90
CA ALA A 258 -5.29 -4.69 8.32
C ALA A 258 -6.63 -5.33 8.73
N ARG A 259 -7.75 -4.85 8.18
CA ARG A 259 -9.08 -5.44 8.40
C ARG A 259 -9.16 -6.89 7.89
N ALA A 260 -8.58 -7.18 6.73
CA ALA A 260 -8.52 -8.53 6.19
C ALA A 260 -7.58 -9.44 7.00
N ALA A 261 -6.42 -8.93 7.44
CA ALA A 261 -5.51 -9.66 8.31
C ALA A 261 -6.16 -10.00 9.66
N ARG A 262 -6.93 -9.07 10.24
CA ARG A 262 -7.73 -9.28 11.46
C ARG A 262 -8.76 -10.40 11.28
N GLU A 263 -9.47 -10.44 10.15
CA GLU A 263 -10.44 -11.50 9.86
C GLU A 263 -9.78 -12.90 9.89
N ILE A 264 -8.60 -13.03 9.29
CA ILE A 264 -7.82 -14.28 9.29
C ILE A 264 -7.32 -14.62 10.69
N ALA A 265 -6.74 -13.64 11.40
CA ALA A 265 -6.18 -13.83 12.74
C ALA A 265 -7.24 -14.27 13.76
N LEU A 266 -8.42 -13.63 13.75
CA LEU A 266 -9.54 -14.01 14.60
C LEU A 266 -10.07 -15.41 14.27
N ALA A 267 -10.16 -15.75 12.97
CA ALA A 267 -10.55 -17.08 12.56
C ALA A 267 -9.51 -18.16 12.95
N ALA A 268 -8.24 -17.78 13.03
CA ALA A 268 -7.16 -18.64 13.51
C ALA A 268 -7.13 -18.78 15.04
N GLY A 269 -7.97 -18.02 15.76
CA GLY A 269 -8.10 -18.09 17.21
C GLY A 269 -7.26 -17.08 17.99
N GLU A 270 -6.64 -16.08 17.33
CA GLU A 270 -6.02 -14.97 18.04
C GLU A 270 -7.07 -14.13 18.78
N THR A 271 -6.71 -13.65 19.98
CA THR A 271 -7.56 -12.75 20.76
C THR A 271 -7.19 -11.30 20.45
N ALA A 272 -8.21 -10.45 20.30
CA ALA A 272 -8.03 -9.01 20.24
C ALA A 272 -8.39 -8.41 21.61
N VAL A 273 -7.56 -7.52 22.14
CA VAL A 273 -7.92 -6.73 23.31
C VAL A 273 -8.85 -5.60 22.84
N SER A 274 -9.96 -5.38 23.56
CA SER A 274 -10.86 -4.22 23.45
C SER A 274 -11.16 -3.68 22.04
N GLY A 275 -11.69 -4.51 21.14
CA GLY A 275 -12.22 -4.03 19.84
C GLY A 275 -11.16 -3.67 18.79
N GLU A 276 -9.89 -3.81 19.12
CA GLU A 276 -8.75 -3.46 18.26
C GLU A 276 -8.33 -4.60 17.31
N TYR A 277 -7.16 -4.45 16.68
CA TYR A 277 -6.51 -5.44 15.82
C TYR A 277 -5.72 -6.46 16.67
N PRO A 278 -5.73 -7.76 16.32
CA PRO A 278 -4.87 -8.76 16.95
C PRO A 278 -3.38 -8.42 16.82
N PRO A 279 -2.51 -8.86 17.75
CA PRO A 279 -1.07 -8.60 17.70
C PRO A 279 -0.40 -9.08 16.40
N GLY A 280 -0.91 -10.16 15.80
CA GLY A 280 -0.43 -10.66 14.51
C GLY A 280 -0.50 -9.63 13.38
N VAL A 281 -1.49 -8.72 13.41
CA VAL A 281 -1.64 -7.67 12.39
C VAL A 281 -0.52 -6.64 12.50
N PHE A 282 -0.26 -6.15 13.72
CA PHE A 282 0.78 -5.15 13.96
C PHE A 282 2.18 -5.71 13.77
N SER A 283 2.44 -6.96 14.17
CA SER A 283 3.75 -7.59 13.95
C SER A 283 4.08 -7.85 12.47
N ALA A 284 3.06 -7.99 11.62
CA ALA A 284 3.24 -8.18 10.17
C ALA A 284 3.55 -6.88 9.41
N LEU A 285 3.08 -5.72 9.91
CA LEU A 285 3.22 -4.43 9.22
C LEU A 285 4.69 -4.02 9.03
N PRO A 286 5.57 -4.00 10.05
CA PRO A 286 6.96 -3.61 9.89
C PRO A 286 7.66 -4.44 8.82
N ARG A 287 7.50 -5.77 8.83
CA ARG A 287 8.11 -6.68 7.86
C ARG A 287 7.68 -6.35 6.44
N LEU A 288 6.41 -6.00 6.23
CA LEU A 288 5.88 -5.66 4.91
C LEU A 288 6.36 -4.28 4.43
N LEU A 289 6.28 -3.26 5.29
CA LEU A 289 6.66 -1.89 4.94
C LEU A 289 8.17 -1.76 4.72
N GLU A 290 8.98 -2.50 5.49
CA GLU A 290 10.44 -2.54 5.34
C GLU A 290 10.92 -3.20 4.04
N ARG A 291 10.05 -3.86 3.26
CA ARG A 291 10.44 -4.38 1.94
C ARG A 291 10.64 -3.28 0.90
N THR A 292 10.06 -2.10 1.13
CA THR A 292 10.16 -0.93 0.26
C THR A 292 11.34 -0.04 0.64
N GLY A 293 11.63 0.93 -0.22
CA GLY A 293 12.70 1.90 -0.05
C GLY A 293 13.88 1.69 -1.00
N MET A 294 15.02 2.31 -0.65
CA MET A 294 16.25 2.23 -1.43
C MET A 294 16.81 0.81 -1.46
N GLY A 295 17.07 0.31 -2.67
CA GLY A 295 17.82 -0.91 -2.91
C GLY A 295 19.29 -0.63 -3.22
N GLU A 296 19.99 -1.64 -3.75
CA GLU A 296 21.37 -1.49 -4.21
C GLU A 296 21.50 -0.71 -5.53
N LYS A 297 20.49 -0.82 -6.39
CA LYS A 297 20.52 -0.30 -7.79
C LYS A 297 19.36 0.62 -8.15
N GLY A 298 18.20 0.40 -7.53
CA GLY A 298 16.97 1.16 -7.78
C GLY A 298 16.21 1.37 -6.48
N SER A 299 15.00 1.89 -6.56
CA SER A 299 14.24 2.34 -5.40
C SER A 299 12.76 2.01 -5.49
N ILE A 300 12.11 1.87 -4.33
CA ILE A 300 10.65 1.84 -4.22
C ILE A 300 10.24 2.98 -3.31
N THR A 301 9.70 4.07 -3.85
CA THR A 301 9.01 5.09 -3.07
C THR A 301 7.56 4.65 -2.89
N ALA A 302 7.12 4.50 -1.66
CA ALA A 302 5.82 3.90 -1.35
C ALA A 302 4.86 4.89 -0.70
N PHE A 303 3.64 4.94 -1.21
CA PHE A 303 2.54 5.72 -0.68
C PHE A 303 1.45 4.77 -0.16
N TYR A 304 1.22 4.78 1.14
CA TYR A 304 0.28 3.89 1.81
C TYR A 304 -0.92 4.68 2.30
N THR A 305 -2.10 4.44 1.73
CA THR A 305 -3.29 5.12 2.23
C THR A 305 -3.78 4.49 3.53
N VAL A 306 -4.22 5.33 4.45
CA VAL A 306 -4.84 4.97 5.71
C VAL A 306 -6.15 5.75 5.79
N LEU A 307 -7.25 5.02 5.95
CA LEU A 307 -8.55 5.61 6.18
C LEU A 307 -8.65 6.00 7.66
N VAL A 308 -8.89 7.27 7.92
CA VAL A 308 -9.12 7.83 9.26
C VAL A 308 -10.57 8.32 9.36
N GLU A 309 -11.28 7.91 10.41
CA GLU A 309 -12.64 8.38 10.64
C GLU A 309 -12.62 9.74 11.35
N GLY A 310 -13.34 10.73 10.80
CA GLY A 310 -13.49 12.04 11.45
C GLY A 310 -12.20 12.85 11.64
N ASP A 311 -11.18 12.61 10.82
CA ASP A 311 -9.83 13.19 10.92
C ASP A 311 -9.09 12.81 12.23
N ASP A 312 -9.52 11.73 12.92
CA ASP A 312 -8.86 11.23 14.12
C ASP A 312 -7.63 10.36 13.77
N MET A 313 -6.46 10.95 13.94
CA MET A 313 -5.17 10.30 13.72
C MET A 313 -4.72 9.43 14.90
N ASN A 314 -5.49 9.38 15.99
CA ASN A 314 -5.15 8.62 17.19
C ASN A 314 -5.72 7.20 17.18
N GLU A 315 -6.39 6.79 16.11
CA GLU A 315 -6.78 5.38 15.91
C GLU A 315 -5.52 4.48 15.95
N PRO A 316 -5.55 3.31 16.63
CA PRO A 316 -4.35 2.49 16.84
C PRO A 316 -3.59 2.12 15.56
N LEU A 317 -4.30 1.86 14.46
CA LEU A 317 -3.66 1.56 13.18
C LEU A 317 -3.00 2.80 12.57
N ALA A 318 -3.66 3.96 12.65
CA ALA A 318 -3.13 5.19 12.10
C ALA A 318 -1.86 5.62 12.84
N ASP A 319 -1.86 5.49 14.17
CA ASP A 319 -0.69 5.82 15.00
C ASP A 319 0.49 4.87 14.74
N GLU A 320 0.25 3.56 14.69
CA GLU A 320 1.30 2.58 14.38
C GLU A 320 1.88 2.79 12.97
N VAL A 321 1.04 3.00 11.96
CA VAL A 321 1.52 3.27 10.60
C VAL A 321 2.31 4.58 10.55
N ARG A 322 1.88 5.62 11.26
CA ARG A 322 2.61 6.90 11.35
C ARG A 322 3.98 6.74 12.02
N SER A 323 4.12 5.82 12.98
CA SER A 323 5.39 5.53 13.65
C SER A 323 6.39 4.82 12.72
N LEU A 324 5.89 3.90 11.89
CA LEU A 324 6.69 3.07 10.97
C LEU A 324 7.11 3.77 9.67
N LEU A 325 6.44 4.85 9.28
CA LEU A 325 6.68 5.56 8.01
C LEU A 325 7.59 6.79 8.18
N ASP A 326 8.18 7.24 7.06
CA ASP A 326 9.15 8.34 6.99
C ASP A 326 8.47 9.71 6.79
N GLY A 327 7.14 9.77 6.81
CA GLY A 327 6.36 10.96 6.51
C GLY A 327 4.89 10.63 6.26
N HIS A 328 4.07 11.67 6.14
CA HIS A 328 2.66 11.54 5.85
C HIS A 328 2.07 12.77 5.19
N ILE A 329 1.05 12.54 4.35
CA ILE A 329 0.19 13.53 3.71
C ILE A 329 -1.20 13.40 4.33
N VAL A 330 -1.77 14.51 4.77
CA VAL A 330 -3.11 14.54 5.37
C VAL A 330 -4.08 15.21 4.41
N LEU A 331 -5.18 14.54 4.12
CA LEU A 331 -6.29 15.11 3.36
C LEU A 331 -7.38 15.64 4.29
N SER A 332 -7.68 16.92 4.16
CA SER A 332 -8.63 17.63 5.00
C SER A 332 -10.02 17.65 4.39
N ARG A 333 -11.02 17.20 5.16
CA ARG A 333 -12.44 17.35 4.79
C ARG A 333 -12.83 18.82 4.62
N ARG A 334 -12.32 19.70 5.49
CA ARG A 334 -12.56 21.15 5.46
C ARG A 334 -12.12 21.79 4.14
N LEU A 335 -11.01 21.33 3.56
CA LEU A 335 -10.53 21.81 2.25
C LEU A 335 -11.41 21.26 1.12
N ALA A 336 -11.75 19.97 1.17
CA ALA A 336 -12.59 19.33 0.16
C ALA A 336 -14.00 19.97 0.07
N GLU A 337 -14.63 20.26 1.21
CA GLU A 337 -15.94 20.94 1.30
C GLU A 337 -15.93 22.37 0.73
N ARG A 338 -14.75 23.02 0.71
CA ARG A 338 -14.55 24.34 0.10
C ARG A 338 -14.16 24.27 -1.39
N GLY A 339 -14.16 23.07 -1.99
CA GLY A 339 -13.72 22.87 -3.36
C GLY A 339 -12.22 23.08 -3.58
N HIS A 340 -11.40 23.00 -2.53
CA HIS A 340 -9.94 23.09 -2.64
C HIS A 340 -9.34 21.71 -2.93
N TYR A 341 -8.86 21.50 -4.17
CA TYR A 341 -8.26 20.24 -4.60
C TYR A 341 -6.85 20.45 -5.19
N PRO A 342 -5.88 19.56 -4.89
CA PRO A 342 -5.95 18.48 -3.90
C PRO A 342 -6.22 19.00 -2.48
N ALA A 343 -6.98 18.25 -1.69
CA ALA A 343 -7.43 18.67 -0.37
C ALA A 343 -6.34 18.45 0.71
N ILE A 344 -5.09 18.79 0.41
CA ILE A 344 -3.93 18.52 1.27
C ILE A 344 -3.83 19.59 2.35
N ASP A 345 -3.85 19.16 3.61
CA ASP A 345 -3.50 20.00 4.74
C ASP A 345 -1.98 20.13 4.83
N VAL A 346 -1.45 21.24 4.35
CA VAL A 346 -0.01 21.55 4.33
C VAL A 346 0.59 21.61 5.73
N LEU A 347 -0.17 22.05 6.73
CA LEU A 347 0.33 22.18 8.10
C LEU A 347 0.40 20.82 8.80
N ALA A 348 -0.58 19.94 8.55
CA ALA A 348 -0.62 18.58 9.08
C ALA A 348 0.23 17.58 8.27
N THR A 349 0.70 17.96 7.08
CA THR A 349 1.55 17.12 6.21
C THR A 349 3.03 17.31 6.54
N LEU A 350 3.80 16.21 6.54
CA LEU A 350 5.22 16.20 6.90
C LEU A 350 6.00 15.15 6.09
N SER A 351 7.19 15.52 5.64
CA SER A 351 8.19 14.57 5.14
C SER A 351 9.44 14.67 6.02
N ARG A 352 9.86 13.58 6.68
CA ARG A 352 11.05 13.58 7.57
C ARG A 352 12.36 13.75 6.79
N VAL A 353 12.37 13.38 5.51
CA VAL A 353 13.54 13.49 4.62
C VAL A 353 13.57 14.82 3.85
N PHE A 354 12.52 15.64 3.93
CA PHE A 354 12.47 16.95 3.26
C PHE A 354 13.74 17.78 3.48
N PRO A 355 14.30 17.90 4.71
CA PRO A 355 15.52 18.68 4.92
C PRO A 355 16.76 18.12 4.21
N VAL A 356 16.78 16.83 3.90
CA VAL A 356 17.92 16.13 3.28
C VAL A 356 17.89 16.27 1.77
N VAL A 357 16.69 16.29 1.17
CA VAL A 357 16.51 16.23 -0.30
C VAL A 357 16.22 17.59 -0.94
N THR A 358 16.19 18.68 -0.15
CA THR A 358 15.89 20.04 -0.64
C THR A 358 16.98 21.06 -0.30
N SER A 359 17.07 22.11 -1.12
CA SER A 359 18.04 23.19 -0.94
C SER A 359 17.73 24.05 0.29
N HIS A 360 18.69 24.88 0.72
CA HIS A 360 18.44 25.82 1.81
C HIS A 360 17.35 26.84 1.48
N GLU A 361 17.38 27.38 0.26
CA GLU A 361 16.37 28.33 -0.25
C GLU A 361 14.96 27.72 -0.24
N HIS A 362 14.80 26.50 -0.77
CA HIS A 362 13.51 25.81 -0.77
C HIS A 362 12.96 25.63 0.65
N ARG A 363 13.81 25.24 1.61
CA ARG A 363 13.43 25.09 3.02
C ARG A 363 12.99 26.41 3.65
N GLN A 364 13.64 27.52 3.29
CA GLN A 364 13.24 28.86 3.75
C GLN A 364 11.86 29.25 3.21
N LEU A 365 11.64 29.09 1.90
CA LEU A 365 10.34 29.37 1.26
C LEU A 365 9.22 28.51 1.87
N ALA A 366 9.47 27.21 2.06
CA ALA A 366 8.52 26.31 2.71
C ALA A 366 8.16 26.73 4.14
N ALA A 367 9.14 27.23 4.90
CA ALA A 367 8.91 27.73 6.26
C ALA A 367 8.07 29.01 6.27
N ILE A 368 8.29 29.92 5.31
CA ILE A 368 7.46 31.13 5.15
C ILE A 368 6.03 30.74 4.79
N LEU A 369 5.85 29.84 3.81
CA LEU A 369 4.53 29.34 3.40
C LEU A 369 3.75 28.75 4.58
N ARG A 370 4.39 27.88 5.39
CA ARG A 370 3.78 27.30 6.60
C ARG A 370 3.43 28.38 7.63
N ARG A 371 4.30 29.38 7.82
CA ARG A 371 4.04 30.49 8.75
C ARG A 371 2.81 31.30 8.33
N CYS A 372 2.71 31.68 7.05
CA CYS A 372 1.56 32.42 6.53
C CYS A 372 0.25 31.62 6.71
N LEU A 373 0.26 30.32 6.41
CA LEU A 373 -0.91 29.46 6.61
C LEU A 373 -1.30 29.34 8.08
N ALA A 374 -0.33 29.21 8.99
CA ALA A 374 -0.59 29.12 10.42
C ALA A 374 -1.18 30.42 10.99
N LEU A 375 -0.56 31.56 10.68
CA LEU A 375 -1.05 32.88 11.12
C LEU A 375 -2.46 33.13 10.59
N TYR A 376 -2.72 32.86 9.31
CA TYR A 376 -4.06 33.00 8.74
C TYR A 376 -5.08 32.13 9.47
N GLN A 377 -4.74 30.87 9.79
CA GLN A 377 -5.64 29.96 10.48
C GLN A 377 -5.99 30.42 11.90
N GLU A 378 -5.05 31.05 12.62
CA GLU A 378 -5.28 31.60 13.96
C GLU A 378 -6.32 32.74 13.96
N VAL A 379 -6.33 33.56 12.90
CA VAL A 379 -7.23 34.73 12.81
C VAL A 379 -8.42 34.54 11.86
N GLU A 380 -8.56 33.39 11.20
CA GLU A 380 -9.61 33.12 10.19
C GLU A 380 -11.02 33.44 10.71
N LEU A 381 -11.32 33.09 11.97
CA LEU A 381 -12.61 33.38 12.58
C LEU A 381 -12.82 34.89 12.77
N LEU A 382 -11.82 35.61 13.28
CA LEU A 382 -11.87 37.05 13.52
C LEU A 382 -12.10 37.83 12.22
N ILE A 383 -11.44 37.41 11.14
CA ILE A 383 -11.64 38.00 9.80
C ILE A 383 -13.07 37.78 9.32
N ARG A 384 -13.61 36.56 9.48
CA ARG A 384 -14.97 36.21 9.02
C ARG A 384 -16.06 37.00 9.74
N ILE A 385 -15.86 37.32 11.02
CA ILE A 385 -16.81 38.12 11.81
C ILE A 385 -16.55 39.63 11.71
N GLY A 386 -15.46 40.05 11.04
CA GLY A 386 -15.11 41.45 10.83
C GLY A 386 -14.40 42.14 12.01
N GLU A 387 -13.90 41.36 12.98
CA GLU A 387 -13.29 41.87 14.23
C GLU A 387 -11.76 41.97 14.17
N TYR A 388 -11.14 41.52 13.07
CA TYR A 388 -9.69 41.64 12.91
C TYR A 388 -9.26 43.09 12.57
N GLN A 389 -8.33 43.65 13.35
CA GLN A 389 -7.81 45.00 13.14
C GLN A 389 -6.39 44.94 12.54
N ARG A 390 -6.24 45.51 11.34
CA ARG A 390 -4.94 45.66 10.67
C ARG A 390 -4.02 46.63 11.41
N GLY A 391 -2.71 46.45 11.26
CA GLY A 391 -1.65 47.31 11.78
C GLY A 391 -1.14 46.95 13.17
N VAL A 392 -1.75 45.96 13.83
CA VAL A 392 -1.30 45.45 15.15
C VAL A 392 -0.20 44.41 14.97
N ASP A 393 -0.34 43.52 14.01
CA ASP A 393 0.64 42.48 13.66
C ASP A 393 0.89 42.48 12.15
N THR A 394 2.06 43.00 11.76
CA THR A 394 2.46 43.11 10.36
C THR A 394 2.66 41.75 9.68
N ASP A 395 3.01 40.70 10.43
CA ASP A 395 3.22 39.38 9.86
C ASP A 395 1.87 38.70 9.58
N THR A 396 0.90 38.87 10.49
CA THR A 396 -0.47 38.41 10.25
C THR A 396 -1.14 39.19 9.12
N ASP A 397 -0.96 40.50 9.04
CA ASP A 397 -1.48 41.31 7.93
C ASP A 397 -0.97 40.81 6.57
N LYS A 398 0.34 40.54 6.46
CA LYS A 398 0.94 39.92 5.27
C LYS A 398 0.35 38.55 5.00
N ALA A 399 0.22 37.70 6.01
CA ALA A 399 -0.37 36.37 5.85
C ALA A 399 -1.80 36.45 5.30
N ILE A 400 -2.60 37.42 5.72
CA ILE A 400 -3.95 37.68 5.22
C ILE A 400 -3.92 38.09 3.75
N ASP A 401 -3.02 39.01 3.38
CA ASP A 401 -2.89 39.51 2.02
C ASP A 401 -2.41 38.43 1.04
N THR A 402 -1.47 37.58 1.46
CA THR A 402 -0.88 36.51 0.63
C THR A 402 -1.74 35.24 0.58
N TYR A 403 -2.67 35.04 1.51
CA TYR A 403 -3.46 33.81 1.62
C TYR A 403 -4.23 33.40 0.33
N PRO A 404 -4.89 34.32 -0.40
CA PRO A 404 -5.58 33.97 -1.65
C PRO A 404 -4.64 33.39 -2.72
N ASP A 405 -3.43 33.94 -2.83
CA ASP A 405 -2.42 33.49 -3.79
C ASP A 405 -1.83 32.14 -3.39
N ILE A 406 -1.59 31.93 -2.09
CA ILE A 406 -1.21 30.62 -1.55
C ILE A 406 -2.28 29.57 -1.87
N CYS A 407 -3.56 29.88 -1.65
CA CYS A 407 -4.65 28.96 -1.97
C CYS A 407 -4.72 28.65 -3.46
N THR A 408 -4.49 29.63 -4.33
CA THR A 408 -4.44 29.43 -5.79
C THR A 408 -3.26 28.54 -6.18
N PHE A 409 -2.11 28.72 -5.54
CA PHE A 409 -0.92 27.89 -5.75
C PHE A 409 -1.10 26.46 -5.26
N LEU A 410 -1.72 26.24 -4.11
CA LEU A 410 -1.90 24.89 -3.55
C LEU A 410 -2.98 24.08 -4.31
N ARG A 411 -3.92 24.76 -4.97
CA ARG A 411 -4.87 24.11 -5.87
C ARG A 411 -4.19 23.67 -7.16
N GLN A 412 -4.50 22.47 -7.62
CA GLN A 412 -3.91 21.91 -8.82
C GLN A 412 -4.89 20.95 -9.50
N SER A 413 -5.01 21.07 -10.83
CA SER A 413 -5.81 20.11 -11.61
C SER A 413 -5.09 18.77 -11.71
N LYS A 414 -5.84 17.67 -11.87
CA LYS A 414 -5.28 16.31 -11.99
C LYS A 414 -4.32 16.15 -13.18
N ASP A 415 -4.52 16.93 -14.24
CA ASP A 415 -3.76 16.89 -15.49
C ASP A 415 -2.60 17.90 -15.50
N GLU A 416 -2.52 18.77 -14.48
CA GLU A 416 -1.45 19.75 -14.34
C GLU A 416 -0.27 19.11 -13.60
N VAL A 417 0.95 19.33 -14.09
CA VAL A 417 2.20 18.86 -13.46
C VAL A 417 3.14 20.06 -13.28
N CYS A 418 3.74 20.19 -12.10
CA CYS A 418 4.68 21.26 -11.80
C CYS A 418 6.09 20.70 -11.62
N GLY A 419 7.01 21.08 -12.51
CA GLY A 419 8.42 20.72 -12.40
C GLY A 419 9.15 21.50 -11.29
N PRO A 420 10.34 21.04 -10.86
CA PRO A 420 11.07 21.60 -9.72
C PRO A 420 11.48 23.07 -9.91
N GLU A 421 11.95 23.47 -11.10
CA GLU A 421 12.37 24.85 -11.37
C GLU A 421 11.19 25.82 -11.27
N LEU A 422 10.09 25.50 -11.95
CA LEU A 422 8.86 26.28 -11.93
C LEU A 422 8.22 26.34 -10.52
N LEU A 423 8.37 25.27 -9.73
CA LEU A 423 7.88 25.23 -8.36
C LEU A 423 8.57 26.29 -7.49
N ILE A 424 9.89 26.36 -7.54
CA ILE A 424 10.68 27.32 -6.76
C ILE A 424 10.40 28.75 -7.23
N GLU A 425 10.34 28.98 -8.54
CA GLU A 425 10.01 30.29 -9.12
C GLU A 425 8.64 30.79 -8.60
N LYS A 426 7.60 29.94 -8.67
CA LYS A 426 6.26 30.28 -8.16
C LYS A 426 6.24 30.51 -6.65
N LEU A 427 6.96 29.70 -5.88
CA LEU A 427 7.07 29.89 -4.42
C LEU A 427 7.72 31.23 -4.08
N HIS A 428 8.79 31.58 -4.79
CA HIS A 428 9.48 32.85 -4.60
C HIS A 428 8.54 34.02 -4.94
N GLN A 429 7.87 33.96 -6.09
CA GLN A 429 6.94 34.99 -6.54
C GLN A 429 5.82 35.26 -5.52
N ILE A 430 5.22 34.21 -4.95
CA ILE A 430 4.09 34.36 -4.02
C ILE A 430 4.51 34.85 -2.63
N LEU A 431 5.72 34.51 -2.19
CA LEU A 431 6.13 34.70 -0.79
C LEU A 431 7.07 35.89 -0.57
N THR A 432 7.59 36.50 -1.65
CA THR A 432 8.58 37.58 -1.55
C THR A 432 8.20 38.86 -2.30
N GLU A 433 7.29 38.79 -3.27
CA GLU A 433 6.64 39.95 -3.88
C GLU A 433 5.37 40.30 -3.10
#